data_AF-A0A7W5GA93-F1
#
_entry.id   AF-A0A7W5GA93-F1
#
_cell.length_a   1.000
_cell.length_b   1.000
_cell.length_c   1.000
_cell.angle_alpha   90.00
_cell.angle_beta   90.00
_cell.angle_gamma   90.00
#
_symmetry.space_group_name_H-M   'P 1'
#
loop_
_entity.id
_entity.type
_entity.pdbx_description
1 polymer ?
#
loop_
_entity_poly.entity_id
_entity_poly.type
_entity_poly.pdbx_seq_one_letter_code
_entity_poly.pdbx_strand_id
1 'polypeptide(L)'
;MSISFTTSIISRLKREIADLQKQSANDKSKRDKALAKIKQLQKSSKLSSSPSDLSSKLTQITKLTEEAARIDATQAAAAKQLTAKNAELRQQLAKEQQKESKE
;
A
#
# COMPACT_ATOMS: atom_id res chain seq x y z
N MET A 1 -21.82 24.30 -20.84
CA MET A 1 -20.85 23.26 -21.28
C MET A 1 -19.72 23.02 -20.25
N SER A 2 -20.02 22.55 -19.04
CA SER A 2 -18.97 22.23 -18.04
C SER A 2 -19.16 20.89 -17.31
N ILE A 3 -20.12 20.08 -17.77
CA ILE A 3 -20.40 18.73 -17.22
C ILE A 3 -19.19 17.81 -17.46
N SER A 4 -18.54 17.87 -18.63
CA SER A 4 -17.41 17.00 -18.99
C SER A 4 -16.19 17.11 -18.06
N PHE A 5 -15.92 18.30 -17.51
CA PHE A 5 -14.72 18.52 -16.69
C PHE A 5 -14.83 17.84 -15.32
N THR A 6 -15.99 17.96 -14.67
CA THR A 6 -16.23 17.37 -13.33
C THR A 6 -16.26 15.85 -13.42
N THR A 7 -16.95 15.29 -14.42
CA THR A 7 -17.02 13.84 -14.66
C THR A 7 -15.65 13.25 -15.02
N SER A 8 -14.80 14.00 -15.74
CA SER A 8 -13.41 13.62 -16.04
C SER A 8 -12.55 13.55 -14.77
N ILE A 9 -12.66 14.55 -13.88
CA ILE A 9 -11.97 14.55 -12.58
C ILE A 9 -12.40 13.35 -11.73
N ILE A 10 -13.70 13.09 -11.64
CA ILE A 10 -14.26 11.96 -10.88
C ILE A 10 -13.74 10.63 -11.43
N SER A 11 -13.73 10.47 -12.74
CA SER A 11 -13.22 9.24 -13.40
C SER A 11 -11.73 9.05 -13.12
N ARG A 12 -10.94 10.12 -13.18
CA ARG A 12 -9.52 10.10 -12.83
C ARG A 12 -9.30 9.72 -11.37
N LEU A 13 -10.03 10.35 -10.44
CA LEU A 13 -9.93 10.05 -9.01
C LEU A 13 -10.29 8.59 -8.69
N LYS A 14 -11.35 8.06 -9.31
CA LYS A 14 -11.73 6.64 -9.16
C LYS A 14 -10.62 5.71 -9.64
N ARG A 15 -9.98 6.01 -10.77
CA ARG A 15 -8.86 5.22 -11.30
C ARG A 15 -7.65 5.28 -10.37
N GLU A 16 -7.26 6.47 -9.92
CA GLU A 16 -6.14 6.64 -9.00
C GLU A 16 -6.37 5.93 -7.66
N ILE A 17 -7.60 5.93 -7.14
CA ILE A 17 -7.98 5.16 -5.94
C ILE A 17 -7.83 3.66 -6.19
N ALA A 18 -8.33 3.15 -7.31
CA ALA A 18 -8.23 1.74 -7.66
C ALA A 18 -6.76 1.28 -7.82
N ASP A 19 -5.93 2.11 -8.46
CA ASP A 19 -4.50 1.85 -8.64
C ASP A 19 -3.77 1.83 -7.28
N LEU A 20 -4.06 2.77 -6.38
CA LEU A 20 -3.50 2.79 -5.02
C LEU A 20 -3.94 1.58 -4.19
N GLN A 21 -5.20 1.14 -4.31
CA GLN A 21 -5.69 -0.07 -3.65
C GLN A 21 -4.98 -1.32 -4.15
N LYS A 22 -4.78 -1.44 -5.46
CA LYS A 22 -4.04 -2.55 -6.08
C LYS A 22 -2.58 -2.57 -5.63
N GLN A 23 -1.93 -1.40 -5.58
CA GLN A 23 -0.57 -1.27 -5.07
C GLN A 23 -0.49 -1.70 -3.60
N SER A 24 -1.41 -1.24 -2.76
CA SER A 24 -1.47 -1.62 -1.34
C SER A 24 -1.60 -3.13 -1.14
N ALA A 25 -2.46 -3.80 -1.93
CA ALA A 25 -2.63 -5.25 -1.89
C ALA A 25 -1.35 -6.00 -2.31
N ASN A 26 -0.67 -5.53 -3.35
CA ASN A 26 0.61 -6.10 -3.80
C ASN A 26 1.70 -5.94 -2.74
N ASP A 27 1.79 -4.76 -2.14
CA ASP A 27 2.74 -4.47 -1.05
C ASP A 27 2.46 -5.35 0.17
N LYS A 28 1.19 -5.60 0.48
CA LYS A 28 0.80 -6.51 1.57
C LYS A 28 1.30 -7.92 1.30
N SER A 29 1.10 -8.43 0.08
CA SER A 29 1.61 -9.75 -0.33
C SER A 29 3.13 -9.84 -0.22
N LYS A 30 3.86 -8.80 -0.61
CA LYS A 30 5.34 -8.74 -0.47
C LYS A 30 5.76 -8.78 0.99
N ARG A 31 5.12 -7.99 1.86
CA ARG A 31 5.37 -8.03 3.31
C ARG A 31 5.13 -9.44 3.86
N ASP A 32 3.99 -10.05 3.55
CA ASP A 32 3.63 -11.37 4.08
C ASP A 32 4.67 -12.43 3.69
N LYS A 33 5.20 -12.37 2.45
CA LYS A 33 6.30 -13.21 1.98
C LYS A 33 7.60 -12.94 2.74
N ALA A 34 7.97 -11.68 2.95
CA ALA A 34 9.15 -11.31 3.73
C ALA A 34 9.06 -11.81 5.18
N LEU A 35 7.91 -11.64 5.83
CA LEU A 35 7.65 -12.13 7.19
C LEU A 35 7.67 -13.66 7.27
N ALA A 36 7.09 -14.36 6.29
CA ALA A 36 7.16 -15.81 6.21
C ALA A 36 8.62 -16.29 6.08
N LYS A 37 9.44 -15.60 5.27
CA LYS A 37 10.85 -15.91 5.11
C LYS A 37 11.66 -15.64 6.37
N ILE A 38 11.41 -14.53 7.06
CA ILE A 38 11.99 -14.23 8.38
C ILE A 38 11.68 -15.36 9.35
N LYS A 39 10.41 -15.78 9.45
CA LYS A 39 10.00 -16.86 10.36
C LYS A 39 10.70 -18.18 10.03
N GLN A 40 10.89 -18.50 8.75
CA GLN A 40 11.63 -19.67 8.31
C GLN A 40 13.12 -19.57 8.69
N LEU A 41 13.75 -18.42 8.44
CA LEU A 41 15.15 -18.18 8.78
C LEU A 41 15.38 -18.21 10.29
N GLN A 42 14.49 -17.63 11.09
CA GLN A 42 14.56 -17.70 12.55
C GLN A 42 14.52 -19.13 13.07
N LYS A 43 13.68 -20.00 12.47
CA LYS A 43 13.67 -21.43 12.80
C LYS A 43 14.96 -22.12 12.39
N SER A 44 15.47 -21.84 11.18
CA SER A 44 16.69 -22.48 10.68
C SER A 44 17.98 -21.95 11.33
N SER A 45 17.96 -20.75 11.90
CA SER A 45 19.04 -20.20 12.73
C SER A 45 19.14 -20.93 14.07
N LYS A 46 18.01 -21.29 14.69
CA LYS A 46 17.99 -22.07 15.94
C LYS A 46 18.56 -23.49 15.79
N LEU A 47 18.54 -24.02 14.56
CA LEU A 47 19.07 -25.33 14.21
C LEU A 47 20.47 -25.25 13.59
N SER A 48 21.03 -24.05 13.43
CA SER A 48 22.34 -23.87 12.82
C SER A 48 23.44 -24.25 13.82
N SER A 49 24.32 -25.15 13.40
CA SER A 49 25.50 -25.58 14.15
C SER A 49 26.77 -24.82 13.77
N SER A 50 26.72 -23.95 12.75
CA SER A 50 27.88 -23.20 12.26
C SER A 50 27.74 -21.69 12.53
N PRO A 51 28.72 -21.05 13.20
CA PRO A 51 28.69 -19.61 13.47
C PRO A 51 28.59 -18.73 12.21
N SER A 52 29.20 -19.14 11.10
CA SER A 52 29.19 -18.39 9.83
C SER A 52 27.83 -18.45 9.13
N ASP A 53 27.18 -19.61 9.17
CA ASP A 53 25.81 -19.80 8.67
C ASP A 53 24.79 -19.03 9.53
N LEU A 54 24.94 -19.06 10.86
CA LEU A 54 24.12 -18.28 11.78
C LEU A 54 24.21 -16.78 11.48
N SER A 55 25.43 -16.24 11.36
CA SER A 55 25.68 -14.81 11.06
C SER A 55 25.05 -14.38 9.73
N SER A 56 25.17 -15.21 8.70
CA SER A 56 24.59 -14.95 7.37
C SER A 56 23.07 -14.90 7.43
N LYS A 57 22.44 -15.85 8.13
CA LYS A 57 20.98 -15.90 8.33
C LYS A 57 20.47 -14.72 9.15
N LEU A 58 21.17 -14.31 10.21
CA LEU A 58 20.82 -13.14 11.01
C LEU A 58 20.88 -11.85 10.18
N THR A 59 21.92 -11.69 9.36
CA THR A 59 22.02 -10.57 8.42
C THR A 59 20.84 -10.54 7.45
N GLN A 60 20.44 -11.71 6.93
CA GLN A 60 19.29 -11.81 6.04
C GLN A 60 17.96 -11.50 6.74
N ILE A 61 17.80 -11.92 8.00
CA ILE A 61 16.64 -11.56 8.84
C ILE A 61 16.56 -10.05 9.02
N THR A 62 17.66 -9.38 9.35
CA THR A 62 17.71 -7.93 9.53
C THR A 62 17.28 -7.21 8.24
N LYS A 63 17.86 -7.59 7.09
CA LYS A 63 17.51 -7.01 5.78
C LYS A 63 16.03 -7.16 5.45
N LEU A 64 15.47 -8.36 5.62
CA LEU A 64 14.05 -8.62 5.36
C LEU A 64 13.14 -7.87 6.34
N THR A 65 13.59 -7.66 7.58
CA THR A 65 12.84 -6.90 8.60
C THR A 65 12.80 -5.42 8.25
N GLU A 66 13.93 -4.85 7.82
CA GLU A 66 13.99 -3.48 7.31
C GLU A 66 13.12 -3.30 6.06
N GLU A 67 13.11 -4.27 5.15
CA GLU A 67 12.25 -4.27 3.97
C GLU A 67 10.77 -4.28 4.36
N ALA A 68 10.36 -5.14 5.30
CA ALA A 68 9.00 -5.17 5.82
C ALA A 68 8.61 -3.82 6.45
N ALA A 69 9.48 -3.22 7.26
CA ALA A 69 9.24 -1.90 7.86
C ALA A 69 9.11 -0.78 6.81
N ARG A 70 9.89 -0.83 5.73
CA ARG A 70 9.72 0.11 4.60
C ARG A 70 8.36 -0.07 3.93
N ILE A 71 7.93 -1.30 3.71
CA ILE A 71 6.61 -1.61 3.16
C ILE A 71 5.49 -1.11 4.10
N ASP A 72 5.68 -1.17 5.42
CA ASP A 72 4.74 -0.58 6.39
C ASP A 72 4.60 0.92 6.21
N ALA A 73 5.73 1.62 6.09
CA ALA A 73 5.74 3.05 5.87
C ALA A 73 5.06 3.44 4.55
N THR A 74 5.33 2.71 3.45
CA THR A 74 4.68 2.98 2.16
C THR A 74 3.17 2.72 2.21
N GLN A 75 2.73 1.66 2.90
CA GLN A 75 1.31 1.39 3.09
C GLN A 75 0.61 2.45 3.94
N ALA A 76 1.26 2.92 5.01
CA ALA A 76 0.70 4.00 5.84
C ALA A 76 0.57 5.30 5.03
N ALA A 77 1.55 5.62 4.18
CA ALA A 77 1.48 6.75 3.27
C ALA A 77 0.35 6.58 2.23
N ALA A 78 0.24 5.40 1.62
CA ALA A 78 -0.82 5.08 0.66
C ALA A 78 -2.22 5.15 1.30
N ALA A 79 -2.38 4.71 2.55
CA ALA A 79 -3.63 4.80 3.29
C ALA A 79 -4.06 6.27 3.54
N LYS A 80 -3.10 7.14 3.88
CA LYS A 80 -3.35 8.60 3.99
C LYS A 80 -3.78 9.18 2.65
N GLN A 81 -3.09 8.84 1.56
CA GLN A 81 -3.45 9.29 0.21
C GLN A 81 -4.83 8.79 -0.23
N LEU A 82 -5.16 7.53 0.06
CA LEU A 82 -6.48 6.96 -0.21
C LEU A 82 -7.59 7.70 0.54
N THR A 83 -7.35 8.05 1.80
CA THR A 83 -8.32 8.82 2.60
C THR A 83 -8.54 10.20 2.00
N ALA A 84 -7.46 10.90 1.65
CA ALA A 84 -7.53 12.22 1.01
C ALA A 84 -8.26 12.17 -0.34
N LYS A 85 -7.91 11.24 -1.22
CA LYS A 85 -8.56 11.09 -2.54
C LYS A 85 -10.02 10.66 -2.45
N ASN A 86 -10.38 9.81 -1.48
CA ASN A 86 -11.79 9.48 -1.24
C ASN A 86 -12.58 10.69 -0.73
N ALA A 87 -12.00 11.52 0.13
CA ALA A 87 -12.63 12.76 0.57
C ALA A 87 -12.82 13.73 -0.61
N GLU A 88 -11.80 13.90 -1.44
CA GLU A 88 -11.87 14.72 -2.66
C GLU A 88 -12.95 14.21 -3.63
N LEU A 89 -13.00 12.90 -3.87
CA LEU A 89 -14.02 12.27 -4.71
C LEU A 89 -15.44 12.56 -4.19
N ARG A 90 -15.67 12.44 -2.87
CA ARG A 90 -16.96 12.76 -2.25
C ARG A 90 -17.34 14.22 -2.45
N GLN A 91 -16.39 15.14 -2.32
CA GLN A 91 -16.64 16.56 -2.57
C GLN A 91 -17.00 16.83 -4.04
N GLN A 92 -16.33 16.19 -4.99
CA GLN A 92 -16.63 16.36 -6.41
C GLN A 92 -18.01 15.79 -6.77
N LEU A 93 -18.38 14.62 -6.22
CA LEU A 93 -19.71 14.04 -6.39
C LEU A 93 -20.82 14.93 -5.83
N ALA A 94 -20.61 15.51 -4.64
CA ALA A 94 -21.57 16.45 -4.05
C ALA A 94 -21.74 17.72 -4.91
N LYS A 95 -20.66 18.23 -5.51
CA LYS A 95 -20.71 19.37 -6.44
C LYS A 95 -21.43 19.04 -7.74
N GLU A 96 -21.28 17.81 -8.25
CA GLU A 96 -22.01 17.33 -9.43
C GLU A 96 -23.52 17.27 -9.15
N GLN A 97 -23.93 16.67 -8.02
CA GLN A 97 -25.34 16.61 -7.60
C GLN A 97 -25.98 17.99 -7.37
N GLN A 98 -25.24 18.93 -6.79
CA GLN A 98 -25.75 20.30 -6.58
C GLN A 98 -25.93 21.09 -7.89
N LYS A 99 -25.19 20.74 -8.95
CA LYS A 99 -25.38 21.32 -10.28
C LYS A 99 -26.62 20.74 -10.96
N GLU A 100 -26.78 19.42 -10.92
CA GLU A 100 -27.96 18.74 -11.49
C GLU A 100 -29.27 19.14 -10.81
N SER A 101 -29.25 19.52 -9.52
CA SER A 101 -30.46 19.95 -8.80
C SER A 101 -30.86 21.41 -9.06
N LYS A 102 -30.05 22.18 -9.82
CA LYS A 102 -30.27 23.61 -10.11
C LYS A 102 -30.57 23.88 -11.58
N GLU A 103 -30.52 22.88 -12.44
CA GLU A 103 -31.03 22.90 -13.82
C GLU A 103 -32.43 22.27 -13.87
#